data_AF-A0A7C2ZSE4-F1
#
_entry.id   AF-A0A7C2ZSE4-F1
#
_cell.length_a   1.000
_cell.length_b   1.000
_cell.length_c   1.000
_cell.angle_alpha   90.00
_cell.angle_beta   90.00
_cell.angle_gamma   90.00
#
_symmetry.space_group_name_H-M   'P 1'
#
loop_
_entity.id
_entity.type
_entity.pdbx_description
1 polymer ?
#
loop_
_entity_poly.entity_id
_entity_poly.type
_entity_poly.pdbx_seq_one_letter_code
_entity_poly.pdbx_strand_id
1 'polypeptide(L)'
;MQHRNIRILVVSASPRKYGAIAFAQELIVRLCKEVENVDVDAVNVYDYNIQPCIGCVSDNVKMCKIPCVINDDMTRAVRTRNLK
;
A
#
# COMPACT_ATOMS: atom_id res chain seq x y z
N MET A 1 22.63 14.93 9.22
CA MET A 1 22.18 14.55 7.87
C MET A 1 20.94 15.38 7.55
N GLN A 2 20.89 16.05 6.39
CA GLN A 2 19.68 16.80 6.00
C GLN A 2 18.57 15.78 5.70
N HIS A 3 17.59 15.65 6.60
CA HIS A 3 16.43 14.82 6.36
C HIS A 3 15.61 15.46 5.24
N ARG A 4 15.68 14.89 4.03
CA ARG A 4 14.57 15.00 3.08
C ARG A 4 13.33 14.46 3.81
N ASN A 5 12.18 15.06 3.58
CA ASN A 5 10.90 14.63 4.14
C ASN A 5 10.53 13.26 3.52
N ILE A 6 11.22 12.20 3.96
CA ILE A 6 11.07 10.84 3.47
C ILE A 6 9.93 10.22 4.27
N ARG A 7 8.96 9.65 3.57
CA ARG A 7 7.88 8.84 4.14
C ARG A 7 7.94 7.46 3.51
N ILE A 8 7.89 6.42 4.35
CA ILE A 8 7.95 5.02 3.92
C ILE A 8 6.54 4.45 3.94
N LEU A 9 6.16 3.72 2.89
CA LEU A 9 4.93 2.92 2.88
C LEU A 9 5.30 1.44 2.88
N VAL A 10 4.92 0.73 3.94
CA VAL A 10 5.10 -0.72 4.05
C VAL A 10 3.82 -1.41 3.60
N VAL A 11 3.90 -2.21 2.53
CA VAL A 11 2.76 -2.94 1.97
C VAL A 11 2.96 -4.44 2.20
N SER A 12 2.03 -5.07 2.92
CA SER A 12 1.97 -6.53 3.03
C SER A 12 0.96 -7.13 2.07
N ALA A 13 1.39 -8.18 1.38
CA ALA A 13 0.56 -9.06 0.56
C ALA A 13 0.34 -10.43 1.22
N SER A 14 0.45 -10.52 2.56
CA SER A 14 0.16 -11.77 3.25
C SER A 14 -1.29 -11.82 3.72
N PRO A 15 -2.07 -12.87 3.35
CA PRO A 15 -3.42 -13.06 3.86
C PRO A 15 -3.43 -13.44 5.35
N ARG A 16 -2.29 -13.85 5.91
CA ARG A 16 -2.17 -14.31 7.30
C ARG A 16 -1.82 -13.14 8.20
N LYS A 17 -2.75 -12.75 9.08
CA LYS A 17 -2.58 -11.61 10.00
C LYS A 17 -1.55 -11.84 11.12
N TYR A 18 -1.15 -13.08 11.37
CA TYR A 18 -0.25 -13.45 12.48
C TYR A 18 0.95 -14.29 12.02
N GLY A 19 1.30 -14.23 10.73
CA GLY A 19 2.43 -14.96 10.17
C GLY A 19 3.76 -14.21 10.28
N ALA A 20 4.84 -14.85 9.85
CA ALA A 20 6.17 -14.24 9.78
C ALA A 20 6.19 -12.91 9.00
N ILE A 21 5.35 -12.76 7.98
CA ILE A 21 5.23 -11.51 7.21
C ILE A 21 4.58 -10.39 8.03
N ALA A 22 3.57 -10.70 8.86
CA ALA A 22 2.96 -9.72 9.75
C ALA A 22 3.97 -9.23 10.79
N PHE A 23 4.76 -10.15 11.37
CA PHE A 23 5.86 -9.82 12.26
C PHE A 23 6.93 -8.97 11.56
N ALA A 24 7.33 -9.33 10.34
CA ALA A 24 8.32 -8.57 9.57
C ALA A 24 7.84 -7.14 9.26
N GLN A 25 6.56 -6.96 8.89
CA GLN A 25 5.96 -5.64 8.70
C GLN A 25 6.03 -4.82 9.99
N GLU A 26 5.66 -5.40 11.13
CA GLU A 26 5.71 -4.72 12.42
C GLU A 26 7.14 -4.30 12.79
N LEU A 27 8.11 -5.21 12.60
CA LEU A 27 9.52 -4.93 12.84
C LEU A 27 10.03 -3.77 11.98
N ILE A 28 9.71 -3.75 10.68
CA ILE A 28 10.10 -2.66 9.77
C ILE A 28 9.53 -1.33 10.25
N VAL A 29 8.24 -1.29 10.62
CA VAL A 29 7.59 -0.07 11.13
C VAL A 29 8.28 0.45 12.38
N ARG A 30 8.62 -0.43 13.33
CA ARG A 30 9.36 -0.05 14.54
C ARG A 30 10.75 0.50 14.21
N LEU A 31 11.51 -0.17 13.33
CA LEU A 31 12.83 0.31 12.92
C LEU A 31 12.78 1.70 12.28
N CYS A 32 11.82 1.94 11.37
CA CYS A 32 11.64 3.25 10.75
C CYS A 32 11.36 4.35 11.78
N LYS A 33 10.46 4.10 12.75
CA LYS A 33 10.06 5.10 13.75
C LYS A 33 11.12 5.31 14.84
N GLU A 34 11.65 4.22 15.38
CA GLU A 34 12.45 4.23 16.61
C GLU A 34 13.94 4.39 16.34
N VAL A 35 14.45 3.90 15.20
CA VAL A 35 15.88 3.92 14.87
C VAL A 35 16.19 5.03 13.87
N GLU A 36 15.43 5.09 12.78
CA GLU A 36 15.71 6.02 11.68
C GLU A 36 15.00 7.38 11.83
N ASN A 37 14.03 7.48 12.75
CA ASN A 37 13.18 8.66 12.94
C ASN A 37 12.51 9.14 11.62
N VAL A 38 11.97 8.18 10.86
CA VAL A 38 11.31 8.39 9.56
C VAL A 38 9.82 8.12 9.69
N ASP A 39 9.01 8.94 9.03
CA ASP A 39 7.56 8.76 8.99
C ASP A 39 7.20 7.51 8.17
N VAL A 40 6.28 6.69 8.68
CA VAL A 40 5.95 5.40 8.07
C VAL A 40 4.47 5.06 8.20
N ASP A 41 3.89 4.71 7.06
CA ASP A 41 2.55 4.14 6.93
C ASP A 41 2.67 2.63 6.65
N ALA A 42 1.73 1.85 7.18
CA ALA A 42 1.69 0.41 6.93
C ALA A 42 0.28 -0.01 6.50
N VAL A 43 0.20 -0.80 5.43
CA VAL A 43 -1.05 -1.31 4.87
C VAL A 43 -0.92 -2.80 4.55
N ASN A 44 -1.95 -3.58 4.88
CA ASN A 44 -2.10 -4.93 4.36
C ASN A 44 -3.17 -4.92 3.26
N VAL A 45 -2.84 -5.42 2.07
CA VAL A 45 -3.78 -5.45 0.93
C VAL A 45 -5.05 -6.24 1.25
N TYR A 46 -4.98 -7.23 2.14
CA TYR A 46 -6.13 -8.04 2.55
C TYR A 46 -7.05 -7.35 3.55
N ASP A 47 -6.70 -6.16 4.05
CA ASP A 47 -7.63 -5.32 4.81
C ASP A 47 -8.55 -4.49 3.89
N TYR A 48 -8.33 -4.54 2.57
CA TYR A 48 -9.12 -3.87 1.56
C TYR A 48 -9.88 -4.90 0.71
N ASN A 49 -11.08 -4.54 0.26
CA ASN A 49 -11.77 -5.28 -0.77
C ASN A 49 -11.17 -4.91 -2.14
N ILE A 50 -10.16 -5.65 -2.59
CA ILE A 50 -9.53 -5.48 -3.91
C ILE A 50 -9.87 -6.70 -4.75
N GLN A 51 -10.59 -6.49 -5.84
CA GLN A 51 -11.01 -7.58 -6.72
C GLN A 51 -9.93 -7.85 -7.77
N PRO A 52 -9.80 -9.09 -8.27
CA PRO A 52 -8.91 -9.38 -9.39
C PRO A 52 -9.23 -8.49 -10.60
N CYS A 53 -8.20 -7.94 -11.22
CA CYS A 53 -8.37 -7.15 -12.43
C CYS A 53 -9.00 -8.01 -13.54
N ILE A 54 -10.07 -7.51 -14.17
CA ILE A 54 -10.78 -8.19 -15.26
C ILE A 54 -10.17 -7.92 -16.64
N GLY A 55 -9.08 -7.15 -16.74
CA GLY A 55 -8.45 -6.82 -18.02
C GLY A 55 -9.33 -5.96 -18.94
N CYS A 56 -10.27 -5.18 -18.38
CA CYS A 56 -11.25 -4.41 -19.16
C CYS A 56 -10.64 -3.37 -20.12
N VAL A 57 -9.38 -2.98 -19.90
CA VAL A 57 -8.62 -2.10 -20.79
C VAL A 57 -7.40 -2.84 -21.33
N SER A 58 -7.61 -3.52 -22.47
CA SER A 58 -6.74 -3.58 -23.67
C SER A 58 -5.28 -4.02 -23.55
N ASP A 59 -4.70 -4.53 -24.64
CA ASP A 59 -3.29 -4.93 -24.85
C ASP A 59 -2.22 -3.87 -24.46
N ASN A 60 -2.63 -2.68 -24.02
CA ASN A 60 -1.79 -1.59 -23.55
C ASN A 60 -2.07 -1.23 -22.09
N VAL A 61 -1.18 -1.67 -21.20
CA VAL A 61 -1.22 -1.42 -19.74
C VAL A 61 -1.30 0.05 -19.33
N LYS A 62 -0.92 1.00 -20.20
CA LYS A 62 -0.99 2.45 -19.93
C LYS A 62 -2.39 3.04 -20.13
N MET A 63 -3.31 2.27 -20.72
CA MET A 63 -4.69 2.71 -20.94
C MET A 63 -5.60 2.50 -19.72
N CYS A 64 -5.13 1.75 -18.71
CA CYS A 64 -5.83 1.61 -17.43
C CYS A 64 -5.97 2.98 -16.75
N LYS A 65 -7.20 3.39 -16.44
CA LYS A 65 -7.53 4.67 -15.81
C LYS A 65 -8.48 4.45 -14.63
N ILE A 66 -8.44 5.39 -13.70
CA ILE A 66 -9.39 5.48 -12.58
C ILE A 66 -10.46 6.52 -12.96
N PRO A 67 -11.75 6.27 -12.68
CA PRO A 67 -12.31 5.12 -11.98
C PRO A 67 -12.25 3.82 -12.80
N CYS A 68 -11.88 2.71 -12.14
CA CYS A 68 -12.01 1.38 -12.72
C CYS A 68 -13.50 1.03 -12.86
N VAL A 69 -13.86 0.17 -13.82
CA VAL A 69 -15.23 -0.39 -13.91
C VAL A 69 -15.53 -1.32 -12.73
N ILE A 70 -14.49 -1.89 -12.12
CA ILE A 70 -14.59 -2.61 -10.87
C ILE A 70 -14.74 -1.57 -9.75
N ASN A 71 -15.88 -1.61 -9.05
CA ASN A 71 -16.12 -0.78 -7.88
C ASN A 71 -15.56 -1.47 -6.61
N ASP A 72 -14.26 -1.32 -6.39
CA ASP A 72 -13.55 -1.88 -5.25
C ASP A 72 -12.70 -0.81 -4.53
N ASP A 73 -11.97 -1.20 -3.49
CA ASP A 73 -11.15 -0.30 -2.69
C ASP A 73 -9.88 0.20 -3.40
N MET A 74 -9.56 -0.27 -4.63
CA MET A 74 -8.42 0.27 -5.40
C MET A 74 -8.60 1.75 -5.71
N THR A 75 -9.85 2.19 -5.94
CA THR A 75 -10.14 3.61 -6.17
C THR A 75 -9.83 4.46 -4.92
N ARG A 76 -10.00 3.89 -3.71
CA ARG A 76 -9.63 4.55 -2.45
C ARG A 76 -8.11 4.56 -2.27
N ALA A 77 -7.44 3.45 -2.58
CA ALA A 77 -5.98 3.31 -2.47
C ALA A 77 -5.19 4.27 -3.37
N VAL A 78 -5.74 4.67 -4.53
CA VAL A 78 -5.07 5.62 -5.45
C VAL A 78 -5.46 7.07 -5.21
N ARG A 79 -6.55 7.34 -4.46
CA ARG A 79 -6.99 8.71 -4.11
C ARG A 79 -6.28 9.32 -2.91
N THR A 80 -5.45 8.57 -2.18
CA THR A 80 -4.66 9.04 -1.02
C THR A 80 -3.42 9.84 -1.42
N ARG A 81 -3.57 10.84 -2.30
CA ARG A 81 -2.61 11.96 -2.41
C ARG A 81 -2.82 13.04 -1.33
N ASN A 82 -3.79 12.84 -0.43
CA ASN A 82 -4.10 13.73 0.69
C ASN A 82 -4.08 12.97 2.02
N LEU A 83 -3.01 12.21 2.28
CA LEU A 83 -2.63 11.88 3.65
C LEU A 83 -2.08 13.16 4.27
N LYS A 84 -2.97 13.90 4.96
CA LYS A 84 -2.61 15.04 5.81
C LYS A 84 -1.57 14.63 6.83
#